data_AF-A0A6S7I9I2-F1
#
_entry.id   AF-A0A6S7I9I2-F1
#
_cell.length_a   1.000
_cell.length_b   1.000
_cell.length_c   1.000
_cell.angle_alpha   90.00
_cell.angle_beta   90.00
_cell.angle_gamma   90.00
#
_symmetry.space_group_name_H-M   'P 1'
#
loop_
_entity.id
_entity.type
_entity.pdbx_description
1 polymer ?
#
loop_
_entity_poly.entity_id
_entity_poly.type
_entity_poly.pdbx_seq_one_letter_code
_entity_poly.pdbx_strand_id
1 'polypeptide(L)'
;MEEMEKSIKEFEDEKKFIFECASFFGAFLKKNAMIAYNDSFNEYLDMLIKDEQAKEKEIRDDQKIEQMKQDKKTYNANKDIILDSIATENKDEILPIERIYEMRQKLCSLKHNGKSLKEALDGVISAKQRNHKVQM
;
A
#
# COMPACT_ATOMS: atom_id res chain seq x y z
N MET A 1 28.44 -0.58 12.17
CA MET A 1 28.00 0.39 11.15
C MET A 1 27.42 -0.34 9.94
N GLU A 2 28.13 -1.30 9.35
CA GLU A 2 27.66 -2.05 8.16
C GLU A 2 26.30 -2.78 8.35
N GLU A 3 26.04 -3.43 9.49
CA GLU A 3 24.76 -4.11 9.73
C GLU A 3 23.57 -3.15 9.87
N MET A 4 23.81 -1.95 10.40
CA MET A 4 22.79 -0.93 10.62
C MET A 4 22.40 -0.28 9.29
N GLU A 5 23.38 0.07 8.47
CA GLU A 5 23.17 0.58 7.11
C GLU A 5 22.45 -0.44 6.23
N LYS A 6 22.84 -1.72 6.33
CA LYS A 6 22.13 -2.80 5.64
C LYS A 6 20.66 -2.89 6.07
N SER A 7 20.39 -2.80 7.37
CA SER A 7 19.03 -2.86 7.89
C SER A 7 18.19 -1.66 7.42
N ILE A 8 18.76 -0.45 7.43
CA ILE A 8 18.10 0.76 6.90
C ILE A 8 17.70 0.55 5.45
N LYS A 9 18.65 0.09 4.62
CA LYS A 9 18.37 -0.17 3.20
C LYS A 9 17.29 -1.23 3.00
N GLU A 10 17.33 -2.32 3.77
CA GLU A 10 16.29 -3.36 3.70
C GLU A 10 14.90 -2.78 4.06
N PHE A 11 14.80 -1.90 5.06
CA PHE A 11 13.54 -1.22 5.39
C PHE A 11 13.07 -0.25 4.30
N GLU A 12 13.99 0.50 3.69
CA GLU A 12 13.67 1.40 2.57
C GLU A 12 13.16 0.64 1.34
N ASP A 13 13.82 -0.47 1.00
CA ASP A 13 13.42 -1.35 -0.10
C ASP A 13 12.04 -1.97 0.14
N GLU A 14 11.76 -2.44 1.37
CA GLU A 14 10.44 -2.94 1.74
C GLU A 14 9.37 -1.85 1.66
N LYS A 15 9.64 -0.67 2.22
CA LYS A 15 8.73 0.48 2.17
C LYS A 15 8.40 0.82 0.72
N LYS A 16 9.40 0.91 -0.15
CA LYS A 16 9.19 1.20 -1.58
C LYS A 16 8.28 0.17 -2.24
N PHE A 17 8.51 -1.12 -1.98
CA PHE A 17 7.69 -2.18 -2.56
C PHE A 17 6.25 -2.18 -2.01
N ILE A 18 6.05 -1.85 -0.73
CA ILE A 18 4.72 -1.69 -0.14
C ILE A 18 3.95 -0.56 -0.83
N PHE A 19 4.60 0.58 -1.08
CA PHE A 19 3.99 1.71 -1.79
C PHE A 19 3.63 1.37 -3.23
N GLU A 20 4.49 0.65 -3.94
CA GLU A 20 4.21 0.14 -5.29
C GLU A 20 2.96 -0.75 -5.28
N CYS A 21 2.89 -1.73 -4.37
CA CYS A 21 1.71 -2.58 -4.22
C CYS A 21 0.45 -1.77 -3.91
N ALA A 22 0.52 -0.82 -2.98
CA ALA A 22 -0.63 0.00 -2.61
C ALA A 22 -1.16 0.81 -3.80
N SER A 23 -0.26 1.42 -4.59
CA SER A 23 -0.66 2.18 -5.79
C SER A 23 -1.33 1.28 -6.84
N PHE A 24 -0.77 0.09 -7.08
CA PHE A 24 -1.31 -0.86 -8.04
C PHE A 24 -2.66 -1.45 -7.59
N PHE A 25 -2.78 -1.87 -6.33
CA PHE A 25 -4.04 -2.37 -5.77
C PHE A 25 -5.12 -1.27 -5.78
N GLY A 26 -4.76 -0.04 -5.44
CA GLY A 26 -5.69 1.09 -5.49
C GLY A 26 -6.18 1.38 -6.91
N ALA A 27 -5.29 1.40 -7.90
CA ALA A 27 -5.67 1.55 -9.30
C ALA A 27 -6.55 0.40 -9.80
N PHE A 28 -6.18 -0.84 -9.47
CA PHE A 28 -6.94 -2.05 -9.81
C PHE A 28 -8.37 -1.99 -9.26
N LEU A 29 -8.53 -1.65 -7.98
CA LEU A 29 -9.84 -1.53 -7.36
C LEU A 29 -10.64 -0.37 -7.95
N LYS A 30 -10.03 0.80 -8.16
CA LYS A 30 -10.72 1.95 -8.77
C LYS A 30 -11.26 1.64 -10.16
N LYS A 31 -10.56 0.81 -10.94
CA LYS A 31 -10.98 0.40 -12.29
C LYS A 31 -12.07 -0.67 -12.28
N ASN A 32 -11.95 -1.68 -11.42
CA ASN A 32 -12.74 -2.91 -11.49
C ASN A 32 -13.89 -2.98 -10.46
N ALA A 33 -13.85 -2.18 -9.39
CA ALA A 33 -14.90 -2.20 -8.39
C ALA A 33 -16.21 -1.62 -8.96
N MET A 34 -17.32 -2.35 -8.79
CA MET A 34 -18.65 -1.83 -9.12
C MET A 34 -19.12 -0.72 -8.16
N ILE A 35 -18.49 -0.64 -6.98
CA ILE A 35 -18.75 0.37 -5.95
C ILE A 35 -17.58 1.34 -5.86
N ALA A 36 -17.83 2.55 -5.36
CA ALA A 36 -16.78 3.54 -5.12
C ALA A 36 -15.68 2.94 -4.23
N TYR A 37 -14.45 2.95 -4.75
CA TYR A 37 -13.25 2.58 -4.00
C TYR A 37 -12.85 3.73 -3.09
N ASN A 38 -12.80 3.48 -1.78
CA ASN A 38 -12.14 4.37 -0.83
C ASN A 38 -10.62 4.08 -0.84
N ASP A 39 -9.83 5.11 -1.10
CA ASP A 39 -8.37 5.03 -1.06
C ASP A 39 -7.86 5.19 0.37
N SER A 40 -8.09 4.15 1.18
CA SER A 40 -7.75 4.14 2.61
C SER A 40 -6.25 4.27 2.88
N PHE A 41 -5.39 3.90 1.93
CA PHE A 41 -3.94 4.07 2.09
C PHE A 41 -3.55 5.54 1.97
N ASN A 42 -4.16 6.28 1.05
CA ASN A 42 -3.97 7.72 0.91
C ASN A 42 -4.47 8.47 2.15
N GLU A 43 -5.65 8.09 2.67
CA GLU A 43 -6.18 8.63 3.93
C GLU A 43 -5.23 8.35 5.11
N TYR A 44 -4.62 7.16 5.14
CA TYR A 44 -3.62 6.83 6.16
C TYR A 44 -2.37 7.72 6.07
N LEU A 45 -1.87 8.02 4.87
CA LEU A 45 -0.75 8.97 4.70
C LEU A 45 -1.13 10.38 5.17
N ASP A 46 -2.36 10.82 4.90
CA ASP A 46 -2.87 12.11 5.41
C ASP A 46 -2.91 12.15 6.94
N MET A 47 -3.40 11.07 7.55
CA MET A 47 -3.42 10.93 9.01
C MET A 47 -2.00 11.04 9.58
N LEU A 48 -1.03 10.30 9.04
CA LEU A 48 0.36 10.34 9.51
C LEU A 48 0.98 11.74 9.42
N ILE A 49 0.74 12.45 8.31
CA ILE A 49 1.21 13.82 8.11
C ILE A 49 0.59 14.75 9.15
N LYS A 50 -0.74 14.66 9.34
CA LYS A 50 -1.48 15.48 10.29
C LYS A 50 -1.05 15.23 11.73
N ASP A 51 -0.85 13.98 12.11
CA ASP A 51 -0.43 13.59 13.46
C ASP A 51 0.95 14.14 13.79
N GLU A 52 1.90 14.09 12.84
CA GLU A 52 3.22 14.68 13.02
C GLU A 52 3.14 16.22 13.08
N GLN A 53 2.33 16.85 12.22
CA GLN A 53 2.12 18.30 12.22
C GLN A 53 1.47 18.83 13.50
N ALA A 54 0.63 18.03 14.15
CA ALA A 54 -0.07 18.38 15.38
C ALA A 54 0.83 18.37 16.62
N LYS A 55 2.04 17.82 16.52
CA LYS A 55 3.00 17.83 17.63
C LYS A 55 3.50 19.24 17.94
N GLU A 56 3.90 19.44 19.20
CA GLU A 56 4.56 20.67 19.62
C GLU A 56 5.89 20.87 18.86
N LYS A 57 6.23 22.13 18.58
CA LYS A 57 7.37 22.49 17.73
C LYS A 57 8.70 21.85 18.18
N GLU A 58 8.91 21.71 19.47
CA GLU A 58 10.14 21.14 20.06
C GLU A 58 10.32 19.64 19.80
N ILE A 59 9.23 18.91 19.51
CA ILE A 59 9.24 17.45 19.28
C ILE A 59 8.74 17.07 17.88
N ARG A 60 8.39 18.06 17.06
CA ARG A 60 7.90 17.86 15.71
C ARG A 60 9.05 17.63 14.75
N ASP A 61 8.94 16.60 13.92
CA ASP A 61 9.93 16.31 12.89
C ASP A 61 9.50 16.85 11.51
N ASP A 62 9.97 18.06 11.19
CA ASP A 62 9.65 18.74 9.92
C ASP A 62 10.23 18.01 8.70
N GLN A 63 11.37 17.32 8.85
CA GLN A 63 11.95 16.53 7.76
C GLN A 63 11.10 15.31 7.46
N LYS A 64 10.63 14.61 8.49
CA LYS A 64 9.71 13.48 8.35
C LYS A 64 8.40 13.90 7.70
N ILE A 65 7.85 15.08 8.05
CA ILE A 65 6.66 15.63 7.40
C ILE A 65 6.89 15.79 5.89
N GLU A 66 8.02 16.37 5.50
CA GLU A 66 8.31 16.59 4.08
C GLU A 66 8.53 15.28 3.32
N GLN A 67 9.24 14.33 3.94
CA GLN A 67 9.39 12.98 3.39
C GLN A 67 8.03 12.29 3.18
N MET A 68 7.12 12.35 4.16
CA MET A 68 5.78 11.75 4.04
C MET A 68 4.95 12.42 2.94
N LYS A 69 5.06 13.74 2.75
CA LYS A 69 4.41 14.43 1.62
C LYS A 69 4.98 13.97 0.28
N GLN A 70 6.29 13.79 0.18
CA GLN A 70 6.93 13.29 -1.04
C GLN A 70 6.53 11.84 -1.33
N ASP A 71 6.46 10.99 -0.31
CA ASP A 71 5.97 9.62 -0.41
C ASP A 71 4.53 9.59 -0.91
N LYS A 72 3.65 10.44 -0.33
CA LYS A 72 2.26 10.59 -0.77
C LYS A 72 2.14 11.07 -2.21
N LYS A 73 2.98 12.03 -2.62
CA LYS A 73 3.03 12.51 -4.01
C LYS A 73 3.42 11.37 -4.96
N THR A 74 4.44 10.60 -4.60
CA THR A 74 4.92 9.46 -5.40
C THR A 74 3.86 8.38 -5.52
N TYR A 75 3.20 8.04 -4.41
CA TYR A 75 2.07 7.11 -4.37
C TYR A 75 0.96 7.51 -5.36
N ASN A 76 0.52 8.77 -5.31
CA ASN A 76 -0.53 9.26 -6.21
C ASN A 76 -0.09 9.27 -7.67
N ALA A 77 1.14 9.73 -7.95
CA ALA A 77 1.69 9.71 -9.30
C ALA A 77 1.75 8.29 -9.88
N ASN A 78 2.20 7.30 -9.11
CA ASN A 78 2.21 5.90 -9.55
C ASN A 78 0.79 5.38 -9.85
N LYS A 79 -0.16 5.70 -8.97
CA LYS A 79 -1.57 5.31 -9.17
C LYS A 79 -2.12 5.93 -10.46
N ASP A 80 -1.85 7.20 -10.71
CA ASP A 80 -2.32 7.90 -11.91
C ASP A 80 -1.68 7.34 -13.18
N ILE A 81 -0.37 7.07 -13.17
CA ILE A 81 0.33 6.40 -14.28
C ILE A 81 -0.32 5.05 -14.60
N ILE A 82 -0.60 4.23 -13.59
CA ILE A 82 -1.22 2.92 -13.78
C ILE A 82 -2.64 3.08 -14.37
N LEU A 83 -3.42 4.04 -13.88
CA LEU A 83 -4.76 4.33 -14.40
C LEU A 83 -4.74 4.82 -15.85
N ASP A 84 -3.78 5.68 -16.19
CA ASP A 84 -3.60 6.22 -17.53
C ASP A 84 -3.17 5.11 -18.51
N SER A 85 -2.22 4.25 -18.13
CA SER A 85 -1.83 3.09 -18.92
C SER A 85 -3.03 2.21 -19.28
N ILE A 86 -3.88 1.92 -18.29
CA ILE A 86 -5.12 1.13 -18.49
C ILE A 86 -6.16 1.86 -19.37
N ALA A 87 -6.15 3.19 -19.39
CA ALA A 87 -7.06 3.96 -20.23
C ALA A 87 -6.59 4.03 -21.69
N THR A 88 -5.28 3.97 -21.93
CA THR A 88 -4.65 4.05 -23.25
C THR A 88 -4.48 2.69 -23.94
N GLU A 89 -4.25 1.62 -23.19
CA GLU A 89 -4.28 0.25 -23.70
C GLU A 89 -5.74 -0.16 -23.99
N ASN A 90 -5.95 -1.05 -24.97
CA ASN A 90 -7.29 -1.50 -25.34
C ASN A 90 -8.08 -1.88 -24.08
N LYS A 91 -9.35 -1.50 -23.99
CA LYS A 91 -10.23 -1.73 -22.82
C LYS A 91 -10.31 -3.19 -22.35
N ASP A 92 -9.80 -4.12 -23.15
CA ASP A 92 -9.74 -5.56 -22.90
C ASP A 92 -8.45 -6.01 -22.18
N GLU A 93 -7.45 -5.15 -22.00
CA GLU A 93 -6.27 -5.43 -21.18
C GLU A 93 -6.62 -5.21 -19.71
N ILE A 94 -7.33 -6.20 -19.18
CA ILE A 94 -7.58 -6.36 -17.75
C ILE A 94 -6.21 -6.34 -17.07
N LEU A 95 -6.01 -5.43 -16.10
CA LEU A 95 -4.84 -5.50 -15.21
C LEU A 95 -4.69 -6.95 -14.73
N PRO A 96 -3.56 -7.63 -15.04
CA PRO A 96 -3.48 -9.06 -14.84
C PRO A 96 -3.69 -9.38 -13.37
N ILE A 97 -4.75 -10.12 -13.09
CA ILE A 97 -5.08 -10.55 -11.72
C ILE A 97 -3.94 -11.43 -11.16
N GLU A 98 -3.19 -12.08 -12.04
CA GLU A 98 -1.95 -12.80 -11.78
C GLU A 98 -0.94 -11.88 -11.09
N ARG A 99 -0.79 -10.64 -11.57
CA ARG A 99 0.12 -9.66 -10.98
C ARG A 99 -0.29 -9.27 -9.56
N ILE A 100 -1.60 -9.18 -9.28
CA ILE A 100 -2.10 -8.96 -7.91
C ILE A 100 -1.66 -10.10 -7.00
N TYR A 101 -1.80 -11.35 -7.45
CA TYR A 101 -1.42 -12.52 -6.67
C TYR A 101 0.10 -12.61 -6.45
N GLU A 102 0.91 -12.32 -7.46
CA GLU A 102 2.38 -12.22 -7.36
C GLU A 102 2.80 -11.18 -6.32
N MET A 103 2.26 -9.95 -6.43
CA MET A 103 2.57 -8.86 -5.51
C MET A 103 2.16 -9.21 -4.08
N ARG A 104 0.99 -9.82 -3.89
CA ARG A 104 0.52 -10.31 -2.58
C ARG A 104 1.46 -11.36 -2.00
N GLN A 105 1.88 -12.34 -2.80
CA GLN A 105 2.79 -13.39 -2.34
C GLN A 105 4.14 -12.81 -1.91
N LYS A 106 4.68 -11.87 -2.69
CA LYS A 106 5.92 -11.17 -2.37
C LYS A 106 5.79 -10.31 -1.11
N LEU A 107 4.68 -9.58 -0.94
CA LEU A 107 4.37 -8.81 0.27
C LEU A 107 4.42 -9.69 1.53
N CYS A 108 3.79 -10.87 1.48
CA CYS A 108 3.78 -11.82 2.60
C CYS A 108 5.15 -12.50 2.84
N SER A 109 6.10 -12.32 1.94
CA SER A 109 7.44 -12.91 1.99
C SER A 109 8.53 -11.87 2.26
N LEU A 110 8.17 -10.62 2.52
CA LEU A 110 9.10 -9.57 2.95
C LEU A 110 9.79 -9.98 4.26
N LYS A 111 11.07 -9.62 4.37
CA LYS A 111 11.96 -10.08 5.46
C LYS A 111 11.50 -9.55 6.82
N HIS A 112 11.16 -8.26 6.89
CA HIS A 112 10.81 -7.58 8.13
C HIS A 112 9.31 -7.53 8.34
N ASN A 113 8.55 -7.12 7.32
CA ASN A 113 7.11 -6.89 7.44
C ASN A 113 6.23 -8.06 6.95
N GLY A 114 6.80 -9.05 6.25
CA GLY A 114 6.02 -10.04 5.52
C GLY A 114 5.19 -10.95 6.40
N LYS A 115 5.73 -11.37 7.55
CA LYS A 115 5.01 -12.19 8.53
C LYS A 115 3.74 -11.47 9.04
N SER A 116 3.88 -10.22 9.48
CA SER A 116 2.75 -9.43 9.99
C SER A 116 1.69 -9.17 8.90
N LEU A 117 2.13 -8.89 7.67
CA LEU A 117 1.22 -8.73 6.53
C LEU A 117 0.44 -10.01 6.23
N LYS A 118 1.11 -11.17 6.30
CA LYS A 118 0.48 -12.47 6.11
C LYS A 118 -0.55 -12.75 7.20
N GLU A 119 -0.21 -12.53 8.46
CA GLU A 119 -1.12 -12.73 9.60
C GLU A 119 -2.37 -11.84 9.49
N ALA A 120 -2.21 -10.57 9.10
CA ALA A 120 -3.32 -9.65 8.87
C ALA A 120 -4.24 -10.16 7.74
N LEU A 121 -3.67 -10.63 6.63
CA LEU A 121 -4.41 -11.19 5.51
C LEU A 121 -5.17 -12.47 5.91
N ASP A 122 -4.50 -13.40 6.59
CA ASP A 122 -5.09 -14.66 7.05
C ASP A 122 -6.26 -14.41 8.01
N GLY A 123 -6.15 -13.38 8.87
CA GLY A 123 -7.21 -12.92 9.75
C GLY A 123 -8.46 -12.46 8.99
N VAL A 124 -8.29 -11.66 7.94
CA VAL A 124 -9.40 -11.18 7.07
C VAL A 124 -10.06 -12.35 6.34
N ILE A 125 -9.27 -13.25 5.76
CA ILE A 125 -9.79 -14.44 5.04
C ILE A 125 -10.59 -15.33 5.99
N SER A 126 -10.06 -15.61 7.18
CA SER A 126 -10.70 -16.45 8.19
C SER A 126 -12.02 -15.85 8.68
N ALA A 127 -12.06 -14.54 8.90
CA ALA A 127 -13.29 -13.84 9.29
C ALA A 127 -14.38 -13.96 8.23
N LYS A 128 -14.02 -13.79 6.95
CA LYS A 128 -14.95 -13.92 5.82
C LYS A 128 -15.54 -15.34 5.72
N GLN A 129 -14.72 -16.37 5.93
CA GLN A 129 -15.16 -17.76 5.91
C GLN A 129 -16.13 -18.10 7.06
N ARG A 130 -15.89 -17.55 8.26
CA ARG A 130 -16.82 -17.71 9.41
C ARG A 130 -18.17 -17.09 9.13
N ASN A 131 -18.19 -15.85 8.62
CA ASN A 131 -19.44 -15.14 8.34
C ASN A 131 -20.28 -15.85 7.26
N HIS A 132 -19.64 -16.50 6.29
CA HIS A 132 -20.34 -17.27 5.27
C HIS A 132 -20.98 -18.55 5.82
N LYS A 133 -20.34 -19.23 6.79
CA LYS A 133 -20.89 -20.44 7.44
C LYS A 133 -22.03 -20.17 8.43
N VAL A 134 -22.17 -18.95 8.93
CA VAL A 134 -23.24 -18.56 9.87
C VAL A 134 -24.52 -18.15 9.12
N GLN A 135 -24.43 -17.88 7.81
CA GLN A 135 -25.57 -17.51 6.96
C GLN A 135 -26.15 -18.68 6.13
N MET A 136 -25.56 -19.88 6.23
CA MET A 136 -26.10 -21.13 5.69
C MET A 136 -26.66 -22.00 6.82
#